data_AF-K9VIN7-F1
#
_entry.id   AF-K9VIN7-F1
#
_cell.length_a   1.000
_cell.length_b   1.000
_cell.length_c   1.000
_cell.angle_alpha   90.00
_cell.angle_beta   90.00
_cell.angle_gamma   90.00
#
_symmetry.space_group_name_H-M   'P 1'
#
loop_
_entity.id
_entity.type
_entity.pdbx_description
1 polymer ?
#
loop_
_entity_poly.entity_id
_entity_poly.type
_entity_poly.pdbx_seq_one_letter_code
_entity_poly.pdbx_strand_id
1 'polypeptide(L)'
;MVVMKVKPDSLNLRRSPEIKDGNIITTLVLAQEVEVIEGNPTDRFWEVKTVVNGSTLQGFASAAFLRQPVSAAKEALISAAVKEWLRFDRGNKLEYEDPHYKYVGEYWSKIDLNLDGRDRDQPWSAALISFVARAANYRDFKFASAHSTYVYDAVDKRKANVTTAPFWGFEVKEHKPQLGDLVCRTRNGVHITSMASLPRGGFTSHCDIVVEVRDSEVRTLGGNVHQSVSITSYPLDHDGFLRKVNSVYGVLKNNL
;
A
#
# COMPACT_ATOMS: atom_id res chain seq x y z
N MET A 1 -22.17 -8.57 -13.21
CA MET A 1 -20.94 -9.28 -12.82
C MET A 1 -20.24 -8.41 -11.78
N VAL A 2 -19.86 -8.98 -10.63
CA VAL A 2 -19.32 -8.22 -9.47
C VAL A 2 -17.80 -8.33 -9.50
N VAL A 3 -17.11 -7.19 -9.42
CA VAL A 3 -15.64 -7.16 -9.34
C VAL A 3 -15.20 -7.20 -7.89
N MET A 4 -14.25 -8.07 -7.58
CA MET A 4 -13.64 -8.24 -6.26
C MET A 4 -12.12 -8.12 -6.37
N LYS A 5 -11.46 -7.91 -5.23
CA LYS A 5 -10.01 -7.90 -5.10
C LYS A 5 -9.54 -9.03 -4.18
N VAL A 6 -8.39 -9.61 -4.49
CA VAL A 6 -7.73 -10.60 -3.64
C VAL A 6 -7.18 -9.93 -2.37
N LYS A 7 -7.52 -10.46 -1.19
CA LYS A 7 -7.06 -9.97 0.12
C LYS A 7 -5.67 -10.47 0.54
N PRO A 8 -5.31 -11.76 0.41
CA PRO A 8 -4.00 -12.24 0.86
C PRO A 8 -2.91 -12.04 -0.20
N ASP A 9 -1.66 -12.30 0.19
CA ASP A 9 -0.49 -12.28 -0.70
C ASP A 9 -0.56 -13.29 -1.84
N SER A 10 -1.32 -14.36 -1.62
CA SER A 10 -1.47 -15.52 -2.49
C SER A 10 -2.85 -16.14 -2.29
N LEU A 11 -3.58 -16.36 -3.39
CA LEU A 11 -4.85 -17.07 -3.41
C LEU A 11 -4.89 -18.04 -4.58
N ASN A 12 -5.10 -19.33 -4.32
CA ASN A 12 -5.18 -20.33 -5.39
C ASN A 12 -6.47 -20.17 -6.20
N LEU A 13 -6.34 -20.09 -7.52
CA LEU A 13 -7.41 -20.29 -8.47
C LEU A 13 -7.45 -21.78 -8.85
N ARG A 14 -8.60 -22.43 -8.73
CA ARG A 14 -8.75 -23.88 -8.84
C ARG A 14 -9.66 -24.30 -9.97
N ARG A 15 -9.48 -25.51 -10.51
CA ARG A 15 -10.35 -26.12 -11.55
C ARG A 15 -11.70 -26.57 -11.00
N SER A 16 -11.77 -26.90 -9.72
CA SER A 16 -12.98 -27.35 -9.02
C SER A 16 -13.07 -26.68 -7.63
N PRO A 17 -14.28 -26.52 -7.05
CA PRO A 17 -14.50 -25.85 -5.77
C PRO A 17 -14.11 -26.72 -4.55
N GLU A 18 -12.91 -27.28 -4.56
CA GLU A 18 -12.40 -28.20 -3.54
C GLU A 18 -10.89 -28.02 -3.35
N ILE A 19 -10.37 -28.40 -2.19
CA ILE A 19 -8.93 -28.31 -1.90
C ILE A 19 -8.27 -29.63 -2.29
N LYS A 20 -7.62 -29.65 -3.46
CA LYS A 20 -6.78 -30.75 -3.95
C LYS A 20 -5.52 -30.17 -4.59
N ASP A 21 -4.37 -30.84 -4.43
CA ASP A 21 -3.10 -30.31 -4.97
C ASP A 21 -3.11 -30.27 -6.50
N GLY A 22 -3.68 -31.29 -7.14
CA GLY A 22 -3.76 -31.40 -8.60
C GLY A 22 -4.78 -30.48 -9.29
N ASN A 23 -5.55 -29.68 -8.54
CA ASN A 23 -6.59 -28.83 -9.12
C ASN A 23 -6.24 -27.33 -9.17
N ILE A 24 -5.04 -26.93 -8.74
CA ILE A 24 -4.61 -25.52 -8.81
C ILE A 24 -4.29 -25.17 -10.27
N ILE A 25 -4.92 -24.11 -10.78
CA ILE A 25 -4.66 -23.53 -12.10
C ILE A 25 -3.46 -22.59 -11.99
N THR A 26 -3.52 -21.67 -11.02
CA THR A 26 -2.49 -20.66 -10.75
C THR A 26 -2.72 -20.04 -9.37
N THR A 27 -1.82 -19.13 -8.98
CA THR A 27 -1.92 -18.31 -7.78
C THR A 27 -2.18 -16.85 -8.16
N LEU A 28 -3.22 -16.28 -7.56
CA LEU A 28 -3.57 -14.87 -7.65
C LEU A 28 -2.85 -14.08 -6.56
N VAL A 29 -2.49 -12.84 -6.87
CA VAL A 29 -1.70 -11.99 -5.97
C VAL A 29 -2.55 -10.96 -5.23
N LEU A 30 -2.02 -10.38 -4.16
CA LEU A 30 -2.64 -9.29 -3.41
C LEU A 30 -3.22 -8.21 -4.33
N ALA A 31 -4.42 -7.71 -4.04
CA ALA A 31 -5.13 -6.69 -4.82
C ALA A 31 -5.39 -7.04 -6.29
N GLN A 32 -5.12 -8.27 -6.74
CA GLN A 32 -5.50 -8.72 -8.07
C GLN A 32 -7.02 -8.67 -8.22
N GLU A 33 -7.46 -8.21 -9.38
CA GLU A 33 -8.87 -8.14 -9.73
C GLU A 33 -9.40 -9.50 -10.17
N VAL A 34 -10.57 -9.86 -9.67
CA VAL A 34 -11.34 -11.00 -10.14
C VAL A 34 -12.77 -10.56 -10.40
N GLU A 35 -13.38 -11.08 -11.44
CA GLU A 35 -14.78 -10.87 -11.75
C GLU A 35 -15.57 -12.13 -11.38
N VAL A 36 -16.53 -11.98 -10.48
CA VAL A 36 -17.38 -13.07 -10.01
C VAL A 36 -18.40 -13.43 -11.09
N ILE A 37 -18.36 -14.69 -11.51
CA ILE A 37 -19.28 -15.29 -12.48
C ILE A 37 -20.49 -15.85 -11.72
N GLU A 38 -20.23 -16.70 -10.73
CA GLU A 38 -21.25 -17.37 -9.92
C GLU A 38 -20.75 -17.61 -8.49
N GLY A 39 -21.64 -17.51 -7.51
CA GLY A 39 -21.34 -17.85 -6.13
C GLY A 39 -22.33 -17.26 -5.14
N ASN A 40 -22.77 -18.07 -4.18
CA ASN A 40 -23.64 -17.62 -3.09
C ASN A 40 -22.83 -17.15 -1.89
N PRO A 41 -23.32 -16.20 -1.07
CA PRO A 41 -22.63 -15.75 0.14
C PRO A 41 -22.27 -16.85 1.15
N THR A 42 -22.98 -17.98 1.12
CA THR A 42 -22.72 -19.15 1.96
C THR A 42 -21.70 -20.12 1.36
N ASP A 43 -21.37 -19.96 0.09
CA ASP A 43 -20.45 -20.85 -0.61
C ASP A 43 -19.01 -20.55 -0.22
N ARG A 44 -18.23 -21.60 0.02
CA ARG A 44 -16.80 -21.48 0.34
C ARG A 44 -15.99 -20.96 -0.86
N PHE A 45 -16.39 -21.35 -2.06
CA PHE A 45 -15.73 -21.03 -3.32
C PHE A 45 -16.71 -20.38 -4.26
N TRP A 46 -16.26 -19.32 -4.93
CA TRP A 46 -16.99 -18.69 -6.03
C TRP A 46 -16.27 -18.95 -7.33
N GLU A 47 -17.03 -19.11 -8.41
CA GLU A 47 -16.48 -19.12 -9.75
C GLU A 47 -16.15 -17.68 -10.17
N VAL A 48 -14.92 -17.49 -10.60
CA VAL A 48 -14.37 -16.18 -10.97
C VAL A 48 -13.60 -16.29 -12.27
N LYS A 49 -13.52 -15.17 -12.98
CA LYS A 49 -12.54 -14.96 -14.06
C LYS A 49 -11.57 -13.84 -13.70
N THR A 50 -10.35 -13.93 -14.20
CA THR A 50 -9.29 -12.95 -13.96
C THR A 50 -8.26 -13.00 -15.09
N VAL A 51 -7.48 -11.94 -15.24
CA VAL A 51 -6.40 -11.87 -16.22
C VAL A 51 -5.08 -12.19 -15.54
N VAL A 52 -4.35 -13.18 -16.05
CA VAL A 52 -3.01 -13.55 -15.61
C VAL A 52 -2.10 -13.57 -16.83
N ASN A 53 -1.02 -12.77 -16.80
CA ASN A 53 -0.07 -12.64 -17.91
C ASN A 53 -0.76 -12.38 -19.27
N GLY A 54 -1.79 -11.54 -19.28
CA GLY A 54 -2.57 -11.19 -20.49
C GLY A 54 -3.59 -12.24 -20.94
N SER A 55 -3.66 -13.41 -20.29
CA SER A 55 -4.65 -14.45 -20.59
C SER A 55 -5.79 -14.43 -19.58
N THR A 56 -7.03 -14.51 -20.06
CA THR A 56 -8.20 -14.70 -19.19
C THR A 56 -8.25 -16.14 -18.71
N LEU A 57 -8.23 -16.33 -17.39
CA LEU A 57 -8.43 -17.60 -16.73
C LEU A 57 -9.74 -17.58 -15.97
N GLN A 58 -10.42 -18.73 -15.93
CA GLN A 58 -11.64 -18.95 -15.17
C GLN A 58 -11.44 -20.15 -14.23
N GLY A 59 -11.99 -20.07 -13.03
CA GLY A 59 -11.93 -21.14 -12.04
C GLY A 59 -12.54 -20.73 -10.71
N PHE A 60 -12.23 -21.46 -9.66
CA PHE A 60 -12.81 -21.29 -8.34
C PHE A 60 -11.79 -20.67 -7.37
N ALA A 61 -12.18 -19.59 -6.71
CA ALA A 61 -11.39 -18.93 -5.67
C ALA A 61 -12.18 -18.94 -4.35
N SER A 62 -11.50 -19.02 -3.21
CA SER A 62 -12.20 -19.00 -1.93
C SER A 62 -12.76 -17.61 -1.64
N ALA A 63 -14.07 -17.52 -1.44
CA ALA A 63 -14.80 -16.27 -1.24
C ALA A 63 -14.32 -15.50 0.00
N ALA A 64 -13.88 -16.21 1.06
CA ALA A 64 -13.37 -15.62 2.30
C ALA A 64 -12.08 -14.79 2.10
N PHE A 65 -11.39 -14.95 0.97
CA PHE A 65 -10.17 -14.23 0.63
C PHE A 65 -10.37 -13.19 -0.47
N LEU A 66 -11.62 -12.91 -0.82
CA LEU A 66 -12.01 -11.84 -1.71
C LEU A 66 -12.61 -10.69 -0.90
N ARG A 67 -12.37 -9.46 -1.34
CA ARG A 67 -12.96 -8.24 -0.77
C ARG A 67 -13.58 -7.39 -1.86
N GLN A 68 -14.60 -6.61 -1.50
CA GLN A 68 -15.09 -5.54 -2.36
C GLN A 68 -13.96 -4.51 -2.59
N PRO A 69 -13.89 -3.90 -3.78
CA PRO A 69 -13.02 -2.75 -3.99
C PRO A 69 -13.47 -1.57 -3.11
N VAL A 70 -12.52 -0.72 -2.71
CA VAL A 70 -12.82 0.60 -2.14
C VAL A 70 -13.01 1.62 -3.29
N SER A 71 -12.59 2.87 -3.15
CA SER A 71 -12.63 3.82 -4.27
C SER A 71 -11.65 3.43 -5.37
N ALA A 72 -11.96 3.78 -6.62
CA ALA A 72 -11.08 3.52 -7.76
C ALA A 72 -9.68 4.13 -7.57
N ALA A 73 -9.60 5.33 -6.96
CA ALA A 73 -8.34 5.99 -6.65
C ALA A 73 -7.52 5.22 -5.60
N LYS A 74 -8.15 4.73 -4.52
CA LYS A 74 -7.46 3.90 -3.52
C LYS A 74 -7.00 2.57 -4.10
N GLU A 75 -7.81 1.91 -4.92
CA GLU A 75 -7.41 0.67 -5.59
C GLU A 75 -6.27 0.88 -6.58
N ALA A 76 -6.25 2.00 -7.32
CA ALA A 76 -5.15 2.33 -8.22
C ALA A 76 -3.83 2.55 -7.44
N LEU A 77 -3.88 3.23 -6.30
CA LEU A 77 -2.72 3.42 -5.42
C LEU A 77 -2.18 2.10 -4.87
N ILE A 78 -3.08 1.25 -4.34
CA ILE A 78 -2.73 -0.07 -3.80
C ILE A 78 -2.15 -0.96 -4.91
N SER A 79 -2.79 -0.99 -6.09
CA SER A 79 -2.33 -1.78 -7.23
C SER A 79 -0.95 -1.34 -7.72
N ALA A 80 -0.69 -0.03 -7.75
CA ALA A 80 0.62 0.51 -8.09
C ALA A 80 1.68 0.08 -7.06
N ALA A 81 1.38 0.16 -5.76
CA ALA A 81 2.29 -0.30 -4.71
C ALA A 81 2.57 -1.81 -4.78
N VAL A 82 1.54 -2.63 -4.99
CA VAL A 82 1.68 -4.09 -5.13
C VAL A 82 2.51 -4.44 -6.36
N LYS A 83 2.36 -3.71 -7.48
CA LYS A 83 3.18 -3.91 -8.67
C LYS A 83 4.66 -3.75 -8.36
N GLU A 84 5.03 -2.70 -7.63
CA GLU A 84 6.43 -2.51 -7.23
C GLU A 84 6.91 -3.56 -6.22
N TRP A 85 6.05 -4.01 -5.30
CA TRP A 85 6.35 -5.12 -4.40
C TRP A 85 6.67 -6.42 -5.15
N LEU A 86 5.91 -6.71 -6.21
CA LEU A 86 6.15 -7.87 -7.08
C LEU A 86 7.43 -7.69 -7.93
N ARG A 87 7.74 -6.46 -8.40
CA ARG A 87 9.01 -6.17 -9.09
C ARG A 87 10.22 -6.46 -8.21
N PHE A 88 10.08 -6.31 -6.90
CA PHE A 88 11.13 -6.59 -5.89
C PHE A 88 11.04 -8.01 -5.32
N ASP A 89 10.40 -8.94 -6.04
CA ASP A 89 10.20 -10.33 -5.63
C ASP A 89 9.66 -10.44 -4.20
N ARG A 90 8.61 -9.68 -3.91
CA ARG A 90 7.92 -9.65 -2.63
C ARG A 90 8.81 -9.22 -1.44
N GLY A 91 9.85 -8.42 -1.70
CA GLY A 91 10.80 -7.95 -0.69
C GLY A 91 12.15 -8.68 -0.72
N ASN A 92 12.29 -9.73 -1.52
CA ASN A 92 13.49 -10.57 -1.55
C ASN A 92 14.64 -10.01 -2.40
N LYS A 93 14.41 -8.92 -3.14
CA LYS A 93 15.45 -8.26 -3.95
C LYS A 93 15.85 -6.93 -3.36
N LEU A 94 17.13 -6.62 -3.46
CA LEU A 94 17.71 -5.43 -2.83
C LEU A 94 17.82 -4.28 -3.83
N GLU A 95 17.64 -3.06 -3.32
CA GLU A 95 17.63 -1.80 -4.08
C GLU A 95 18.85 -1.60 -4.99
N TYR A 96 20.03 -2.11 -4.62
CA TYR A 96 21.27 -1.87 -5.36
C TYR A 96 21.61 -2.97 -6.39
N GLU A 97 20.84 -4.06 -6.41
CA GLU A 97 21.05 -5.18 -7.33
C GLU A 97 20.52 -4.85 -8.74
N ASP A 98 21.10 -5.44 -9.78
CA ASP A 98 20.49 -5.39 -11.12
C ASP A 98 19.28 -6.35 -11.17
N PRO A 99 18.15 -5.97 -11.79
CA PRO A 99 17.85 -4.67 -12.40
C PRO A 99 17.25 -3.62 -11.44
N HIS A 100 17.06 -3.95 -10.16
CA HIS A 100 16.29 -3.18 -9.16
C HIS A 100 16.77 -1.75 -8.94
N TYR A 101 18.07 -1.48 -9.02
CA TYR A 101 18.58 -0.12 -8.88
C TYR A 101 18.02 0.83 -9.94
N LYS A 102 17.74 0.32 -11.15
CA LYS A 102 17.10 1.07 -12.24
C LYS A 102 15.65 1.43 -11.88
N TYR A 103 14.95 0.54 -11.18
CA TYR A 103 13.58 0.79 -10.73
C TYR A 103 13.54 1.89 -9.68
N VAL A 104 14.50 1.87 -8.75
CA VAL A 104 14.66 2.98 -7.80
C VAL A 104 15.00 4.29 -8.53
N GLY A 105 15.84 4.22 -9.57
CA GLY A 105 16.11 5.36 -10.45
C GLY A 105 14.87 5.91 -11.16
N GLU A 106 13.95 5.03 -11.59
CA GLU A 106 12.64 5.46 -12.13
C GLU A 106 11.86 6.28 -11.08
N TYR A 107 11.87 5.86 -9.81
CA TYR A 107 11.14 6.57 -8.75
C TYR A 107 11.70 7.98 -8.53
N TRP A 108 13.03 8.10 -8.42
CA TRP A 108 13.71 9.38 -8.29
C TRP A 108 13.47 10.30 -9.49
N SER A 109 13.47 9.74 -10.70
CA SER A 109 13.23 10.51 -11.93
C SER A 109 11.85 11.18 -11.96
N LYS A 110 10.85 10.61 -11.27
CA LYS A 110 9.48 11.19 -11.19
C LYS A 110 9.37 12.38 -10.22
N ILE A 111 10.44 12.68 -9.51
CA ILE A 111 10.59 13.89 -8.70
C ILE A 111 11.85 14.67 -9.08
N ASP A 112 12.27 14.50 -10.35
CA ASP A 112 13.36 15.25 -10.99
C ASP A 112 14.73 15.13 -10.28
N LEU A 113 14.98 13.98 -9.67
CA LEU A 113 16.26 13.64 -9.05
C LEU A 113 16.99 12.55 -9.85
N ASN A 114 18.28 12.78 -10.10
CA ASN A 114 19.17 11.83 -10.78
C ASN A 114 19.91 10.98 -9.74
N LEU A 115 19.18 10.10 -9.08
CA LEU A 115 19.65 9.12 -8.11
C LEU A 115 19.14 7.74 -8.54
N ASP A 116 19.74 6.68 -8.05
CA ASP A 116 19.26 5.32 -8.24
C ASP A 116 19.36 4.47 -6.95
N GLY A 117 19.18 3.16 -7.04
CA GLY A 117 19.25 2.28 -5.86
C GLY A 117 20.65 2.08 -5.30
N ARG A 118 21.70 2.62 -5.93
CA ARG A 118 23.10 2.56 -5.46
C ARG A 118 23.49 3.78 -4.64
N ASP A 119 22.71 4.85 -4.64
CA ASP A 119 22.82 5.98 -3.72
C ASP A 119 22.28 5.61 -2.33
N ARG A 120 22.92 4.64 -1.66
CA ARG A 120 22.38 3.96 -0.47
C ARG A 120 22.23 4.83 0.78
N ASP A 121 22.87 5.99 0.79
CA ASP A 121 22.69 7.00 1.85
C ASP A 121 21.44 7.85 1.63
N GLN A 122 20.76 7.72 0.48
CA GLN A 122 19.54 8.44 0.13
C GLN A 122 18.31 7.51 0.25
N PRO A 123 17.52 7.62 1.34
CA PRO A 123 16.34 6.79 1.51
C PRO A 123 15.24 7.12 0.49
N TRP A 124 14.99 6.23 -0.47
CA TRP A 124 14.02 6.41 -1.56
C TRP A 124 12.57 6.12 -1.20
N SER A 125 12.28 5.83 0.08
CA SER A 125 10.93 5.50 0.55
C SER A 125 9.86 6.54 0.15
N ALA A 126 10.18 7.84 0.21
CA ALA A 126 9.25 8.89 -0.18
C ALA A 126 9.15 9.07 -1.71
N ALA A 127 10.23 8.77 -2.44
CA ALA A 127 10.21 8.74 -3.89
C ALA A 127 9.30 7.63 -4.41
N LEU A 128 9.29 6.45 -3.77
CA LEU A 128 8.33 5.39 -4.10
C LEU A 128 6.88 5.87 -3.91
N ILE A 129 6.54 6.47 -2.76
CA ILE A 129 5.17 6.97 -2.51
C ILE A 129 4.76 7.98 -3.57
N SER A 130 5.66 8.91 -3.91
CA SER A 130 5.44 9.88 -4.99
C SER A 130 5.22 9.19 -6.34
N PHE A 131 6.03 8.18 -6.67
CA PHE A 131 5.93 7.41 -7.90
C PHE A 131 4.58 6.69 -8.03
N VAL A 132 4.16 5.95 -7.00
CA VAL A 132 2.89 5.19 -7.03
C VAL A 132 1.68 6.12 -6.98
N ALA A 133 1.75 7.25 -6.27
CA ALA A 133 0.71 8.27 -6.30
C ALA A 133 0.54 8.89 -7.70
N ARG A 134 1.64 9.13 -8.44
CA ARG A 134 1.57 9.56 -9.85
C ARG A 134 0.94 8.49 -10.73
N ALA A 135 1.36 7.23 -10.59
CA ALA A 135 0.81 6.12 -11.35
C ALA A 135 -0.70 5.94 -11.11
N ALA A 136 -1.16 6.26 -9.90
CA ALA A 136 -2.57 6.25 -9.52
C ALA A 136 -3.32 7.56 -9.82
N ASN A 137 -2.68 8.53 -10.51
CA ASN A 137 -3.25 9.82 -10.91
C ASN A 137 -3.71 10.72 -9.73
N TYR A 138 -2.97 10.72 -8.62
CA TYR A 138 -3.21 11.62 -7.48
C TYR A 138 -2.65 13.02 -7.78
N ARG A 139 -3.38 13.81 -8.56
CA ARG A 139 -2.91 15.09 -9.11
C ARG A 139 -2.57 16.14 -8.05
N ASP A 140 -3.35 16.19 -6.98
CA ASP A 140 -3.19 17.16 -5.89
C ASP A 140 -2.28 16.65 -4.76
N PHE A 141 -1.54 15.57 -4.99
CA PHE A 141 -0.55 15.06 -4.02
C PHE A 141 0.73 15.89 -4.05
N LYS A 142 1.27 16.19 -2.87
CA LYS A 142 2.56 16.89 -2.73
C LYS A 142 3.74 15.93 -2.95
N PHE A 143 4.13 15.74 -4.21
CA PHE A 143 5.30 14.91 -4.57
C PHE A 143 6.59 15.46 -3.98
N ALA A 144 7.38 14.60 -3.32
CA ALA A 144 8.62 14.99 -2.65
C ALA A 144 9.55 13.79 -2.39
N SER A 145 10.83 14.10 -2.20
CA SER A 145 11.87 13.15 -1.74
C SER A 145 11.85 12.89 -0.23
N ALA A 146 11.02 13.62 0.53
CA ALA A 146 10.94 13.50 1.98
C ALA A 146 9.48 13.31 2.44
N HIS A 147 9.27 12.33 3.34
CA HIS A 147 7.97 12.04 3.95
C HIS A 147 7.38 13.24 4.68
N SER A 148 8.21 13.99 5.42
CA SER A 148 7.77 15.17 6.15
C SER A 148 7.05 16.19 5.26
N THR A 149 7.42 16.32 3.98
CA THR A 149 6.84 17.31 3.06
C THR A 149 5.36 17.09 2.81
N TYR A 150 4.93 15.88 2.45
CA TYR A 150 3.50 15.60 2.26
C TYR A 150 2.76 15.36 3.57
N VAL A 151 3.46 14.99 4.66
CA VAL A 151 2.84 14.99 6.00
C VAL A 151 2.45 16.41 6.40
N TYR A 152 3.33 17.40 6.18
CA TYR A 152 3.00 18.81 6.39
C TYR A 152 1.82 19.26 5.54
N ASP A 153 1.87 18.99 4.23
CA ASP A 153 0.79 19.35 3.32
C ASP A 153 -0.55 18.74 3.78
N ALA A 154 -0.59 17.44 4.12
CA ALA A 154 -1.80 16.79 4.59
C ALA A 154 -2.36 17.38 5.90
N VAL A 155 -1.49 17.81 6.83
CA VAL A 155 -1.91 18.47 8.07
C VAL A 155 -2.46 19.88 7.79
N ASP A 156 -1.77 20.65 6.96
CA ASP A 156 -2.16 22.02 6.62
C ASP A 156 -3.45 22.04 5.79
N LYS A 157 -3.58 21.15 4.81
CA LYS A 157 -4.81 20.97 4.02
C LYS A 157 -6.00 20.58 4.87
N ARG A 158 -5.79 19.73 5.88
CA ARG A 158 -6.85 19.38 6.83
C ARG A 158 -7.27 20.60 7.66
N LYS A 159 -6.31 21.34 8.23
CA LYS A 159 -6.59 22.57 9.01
C LYS A 159 -7.34 23.61 8.19
N ALA A 160 -6.98 23.74 6.91
CA ALA A 160 -7.63 24.65 5.97
C ALA A 160 -8.91 24.06 5.33
N ASN A 161 -9.34 22.86 5.72
CA ASN A 161 -10.51 22.16 5.19
C ASN A 161 -10.52 22.05 3.64
N VAL A 162 -9.37 21.79 3.04
CA VAL A 162 -9.24 21.63 1.59
C VAL A 162 -9.72 20.23 1.19
N THR A 163 -10.97 20.14 0.77
CA THR A 163 -11.65 18.87 0.45
C THR A 163 -11.14 18.21 -0.84
N THR A 164 -10.46 18.95 -1.71
CA THR A 164 -9.79 18.40 -2.90
C THR A 164 -8.45 17.76 -2.58
N ALA A 165 -7.91 17.93 -1.36
CA ALA A 165 -6.64 17.34 -0.99
C ALA A 165 -6.78 15.81 -0.84
N PRO A 166 -5.90 15.02 -1.50
CA PRO A 166 -6.04 13.57 -1.52
C PRO A 166 -5.77 12.95 -0.15
N PHE A 167 -4.99 13.63 0.70
CA PHE A 167 -4.69 13.17 2.03
C PHE A 167 -4.89 14.26 3.07
N TRP A 168 -5.40 13.86 4.24
CA TRP A 168 -5.47 14.67 5.45
C TRP A 168 -4.75 13.97 6.60
N GLY A 169 -4.04 14.75 7.43
CA GLY A 169 -3.29 14.22 8.58
C GLY A 169 -4.16 14.04 9.83
N PHE A 170 -4.16 12.83 10.41
CA PHE A 170 -4.92 12.47 11.61
C PHE A 170 -4.03 11.91 12.72
N GLU A 171 -4.43 12.19 13.95
CA GLU A 171 -3.83 11.55 15.12
C GLU A 171 -4.13 10.04 15.12
N VAL A 172 -3.23 9.25 15.70
CA VAL A 172 -3.35 7.78 15.78
C VAL A 172 -4.67 7.30 16.39
N LYS A 173 -5.25 8.07 17.32
CA LYS A 173 -6.51 7.74 18.03
C LYS A 173 -7.74 8.47 17.47
N GLU A 174 -7.59 9.12 16.33
CA GLU A 174 -8.65 9.92 15.72
C GLU A 174 -9.22 9.25 14.45
N HIS A 175 -8.41 8.46 13.75
CA HIS A 175 -8.82 7.77 12.53
C HIS A 175 -8.37 6.31 12.54
N LYS A 176 -9.30 5.39 12.31
CA LYS A 176 -8.99 3.96 12.15
C LYS A 176 -8.40 3.76 10.75
N PRO A 177 -7.23 3.11 10.60
CA PRO A 177 -6.59 2.97 9.30
C PRO A 177 -7.48 2.19 8.33
N GLN A 178 -7.54 2.69 7.09
CA GLN A 178 -8.29 2.10 5.98
C GLN A 178 -7.35 1.79 4.82
N LEU A 179 -7.81 0.93 3.91
CA LEU A 179 -7.10 0.65 2.65
C LEU A 179 -6.78 1.95 1.90
N GLY A 180 -5.52 2.09 1.47
CA GLY A 180 -5.01 3.26 0.75
C GLY A 180 -4.58 4.44 1.62
N ASP A 181 -4.77 4.39 2.95
CA ASP A 181 -4.19 5.37 3.87
C ASP A 181 -2.67 5.20 3.99
N LEU A 182 -1.98 6.21 4.51
CA LEU A 182 -0.56 6.11 4.87
C LEU A 182 -0.38 6.04 6.38
N VAL A 183 0.35 5.04 6.87
CA VAL A 183 0.78 4.97 8.27
C VAL A 183 2.15 5.59 8.40
N CYS A 184 2.32 6.59 9.29
CA CYS A 184 3.57 7.33 9.43
C CYS A 184 4.24 7.10 10.79
N ARG A 185 5.56 6.87 10.76
CA ARG A 185 6.43 6.69 11.92
C ARG A 185 7.69 7.56 11.84
N THR A 186 8.28 7.90 12.96
CA THR A 186 9.56 8.62 12.98
C THR A 186 10.74 7.66 12.72
N ARG A 187 11.88 8.23 12.29
CA ARG A 187 13.17 7.55 12.16
C ARG A 187 14.26 8.37 12.87
N ASN A 188 15.42 7.76 13.11
CA ASN A 188 16.65 8.40 13.60
C ASN A 188 16.47 9.22 14.90
N GLY A 189 15.72 8.68 15.86
CA GLY A 189 15.58 9.31 17.20
C GLY A 189 14.67 10.53 17.26
N VAL A 190 14.04 10.93 16.14
CA VAL A 190 13.03 12.00 16.14
C VAL A 190 11.83 11.56 16.98
N HIS A 191 11.39 12.43 17.89
CA HIS A 191 10.21 12.20 18.72
C HIS A 191 9.08 13.14 18.28
N ILE A 192 7.99 12.56 17.78
CA ILE A 192 6.75 13.29 17.43
C ILE A 192 5.63 12.66 18.24
N THR A 193 5.01 13.47 19.10
CA THR A 193 3.90 13.05 19.96
C THR A 193 2.53 13.26 19.31
N SER A 194 2.45 14.18 18.35
CA SER A 194 1.20 14.65 17.74
C SER A 194 1.44 15.18 16.32
N MET A 195 0.48 14.92 15.43
CA MET A 195 0.39 15.48 14.08
C MET A 195 0.18 17.01 14.08
N ALA A 196 -0.36 17.58 15.16
CA ALA A 196 -0.51 19.02 15.28
C ALA A 196 0.81 19.76 15.54
N SER A 197 1.84 19.06 16.03
CA SER A 197 3.10 19.63 16.53
C SER A 197 4.33 19.08 15.82
N LEU A 198 4.35 19.14 14.48
CA LEU A 198 5.46 18.61 13.68
C LEU A 198 6.72 19.51 13.73
N PRO A 199 7.95 18.95 13.80
CA PRO A 199 9.21 19.72 13.90
C PRO A 199 9.52 20.62 12.69
N ARG A 200 9.56 21.95 12.90
CA ARG A 200 9.83 22.94 11.84
C ARG A 200 11.12 22.62 11.07
N GLY A 201 11.11 22.85 9.75
CA GLY A 201 12.26 22.64 8.89
C GLY A 201 12.39 21.22 8.31
N GLY A 202 11.46 20.33 8.63
CA GLY A 202 11.48 18.94 8.16
C GLY A 202 12.04 17.98 9.21
N PHE A 203 11.78 16.69 9.04
CA PHE A 203 12.16 15.67 10.01
C PHE A 203 12.28 14.29 9.35
N THR A 204 13.10 13.42 9.94
CA THR A 204 13.26 12.05 9.47
C THR A 204 12.06 11.20 9.87
N SER A 205 11.31 10.78 8.86
CA SER A 205 10.12 9.93 9.02
C SER A 205 9.99 8.93 7.89
N HIS A 206 8.98 8.09 8.01
CA HIS A 206 8.65 7.06 7.05
C HIS A 206 7.16 6.81 7.07
N CYS A 207 6.56 6.74 5.89
CA CYS A 207 5.16 6.39 5.71
C CYS A 207 5.03 5.25 4.69
N ASP A 208 4.10 4.34 4.98
CA ASP A 208 3.80 3.15 4.18
C ASP A 208 2.30 3.10 3.82
N ILE A 209 1.94 2.54 2.66
CA ILE A 209 0.55 2.47 2.17
C ILE A 209 -0.17 1.27 2.78
N VAL A 210 -1.31 1.47 3.43
CA VAL A 210 -2.16 0.38 3.91
C VAL A 210 -2.74 -0.43 2.75
N VAL A 211 -2.40 -1.72 2.69
CA VAL A 211 -2.84 -2.65 1.63
C VAL A 211 -3.67 -3.82 2.14
N GLU A 212 -3.66 -4.06 3.45
CA GLU A 212 -4.53 -5.04 4.11
C GLU A 212 -4.93 -4.55 5.50
N VAL A 213 -6.20 -4.71 5.84
CA VAL A 213 -6.73 -4.47 7.20
C VAL A 213 -7.22 -5.80 7.76
N ARG A 214 -6.72 -6.17 8.94
CA ARG A 214 -7.09 -7.36 9.71
C ARG A 214 -7.62 -6.94 11.07
N ASP A 215 -8.11 -7.90 11.84
CA ASP A 215 -8.76 -7.62 13.13
C ASP A 215 -7.80 -7.02 14.17
N SER A 216 -6.52 -7.43 14.14
CA SER A 216 -5.51 -7.03 15.14
C SER A 216 -4.34 -6.24 14.56
N GLU A 217 -4.28 -6.04 13.25
CA GLU A 217 -3.19 -5.32 12.58
C GLU A 217 -3.62 -4.76 11.21
N VAL A 218 -2.85 -3.80 10.72
CA VAL A 218 -2.82 -3.45 9.30
C VAL A 218 -1.48 -3.82 8.70
N ARG A 219 -1.49 -4.25 7.44
CA ARG A 219 -0.27 -4.44 6.66
C ARG A 219 -0.15 -3.32 5.65
N THR A 220 1.08 -2.84 5.52
CA THR A 220 1.42 -1.71 4.68
C THR A 220 2.54 -2.05 3.73
N LEU A 221 2.59 -1.40 2.57
CA LEU A 221 3.70 -1.49 1.61
C LEU A 221 4.49 -0.20 1.57
N GLY A 222 5.81 -0.33 1.74
CA GLY A 222 6.76 0.77 1.76
C GLY A 222 8.01 0.46 0.96
N GLY A 223 8.65 1.52 0.45
CA GLY A 223 9.94 1.44 -0.23
C GLY A 223 11.09 1.64 0.74
N ASN A 224 12.28 1.16 0.42
CA ASN A 224 13.45 1.19 1.31
C ASN A 224 13.14 0.63 2.72
N VAL A 225 12.24 -0.37 2.77
CA VAL A 225 11.98 -1.20 3.94
C VAL A 225 12.85 -2.44 3.76
N HIS A 226 13.84 -2.60 4.63
CA HIS A 226 14.91 -3.60 4.45
C HIS A 226 15.61 -3.49 3.09
N GLN A 227 15.84 -2.26 2.60
CA GLN A 227 16.48 -1.99 1.30
C GLN A 227 15.68 -2.57 0.11
N SER A 228 14.36 -2.71 0.25
CA SER A 228 13.47 -3.28 -0.75
C SER A 228 12.09 -2.60 -0.73
N VAL A 229 11.18 -3.01 -1.61
CA VAL A 229 9.75 -2.78 -1.42
C VAL A 229 9.23 -3.93 -0.58
N SER A 230 8.81 -3.65 0.66
CA SER A 230 8.46 -4.70 1.61
C SER A 230 7.23 -4.35 2.44
N ILE A 231 6.67 -5.38 3.07
CA ILE A 231 5.50 -5.25 3.94
C ILE A 231 5.93 -4.97 5.37
N THR A 232 5.27 -4.00 6.00
CA THR A 232 5.34 -3.75 7.46
C THR A 232 3.97 -3.97 8.09
N SER A 233 3.93 -4.69 9.20
CA SER A 233 2.73 -4.85 10.05
C SER A 233 2.71 -3.80 11.16
N TYR A 234 1.55 -3.16 11.35
CA TYR A 234 1.30 -2.25 12.45
C TYR A 234 0.10 -2.74 13.27
N PRO A 235 0.26 -2.96 14.60
CA PRO A 235 -0.81 -3.55 15.41
C PRO A 235 -1.91 -2.53 15.71
N LEU A 236 -3.14 -3.03 15.75
CA LEU A 236 -4.33 -2.31 16.18
C LEU A 236 -4.61 -2.59 17.67
N ASP A 237 -5.34 -1.68 18.32
CA ASP A 237 -5.97 -1.94 19.60
C ASP A 237 -7.36 -2.57 19.42
N HIS A 238 -8.03 -2.86 20.55
CA HIS A 238 -9.36 -3.47 20.55
C HIS A 238 -10.44 -2.60 19.90
N ASP A 239 -10.21 -1.29 19.81
CA ASP A 239 -11.11 -0.36 19.15
C ASP A 239 -10.80 -0.23 17.64
N GLY A 240 -9.75 -0.88 17.14
CA GLY A 240 -9.33 -0.83 15.74
C GLY A 240 -8.51 0.42 15.37
N PHE A 241 -8.00 1.16 16.35
CA PHE A 241 -7.02 2.23 16.10
C PHE A 241 -5.61 1.67 16.11
N LEU A 242 -4.68 2.33 15.41
CA LEU A 242 -3.26 1.99 15.52
C LEU A 242 -2.79 2.11 16.98
N ARG A 243 -1.91 1.20 17.37
CA ARG A 243 -1.15 1.36 18.61
C ARG A 243 0.04 2.28 18.36
N LYS A 244 0.33 3.18 19.32
CA LYS A 244 1.51 4.05 19.31
C LYS A 244 2.79 3.27 19.67
N VAL A 245 3.06 2.19 18.95
CA VAL A 245 4.30 1.40 19.03
C VAL A 245 5.15 1.68 17.79
N ASN A 246 6.42 1.25 17.78
CA ASN A 246 7.33 1.41 16.64
C ASN A 246 7.42 2.86 16.11
N SER A 247 7.30 3.82 17.03
CA SER A 247 7.36 5.26 16.75
C SER A 247 6.30 5.77 15.76
N VAL A 248 5.16 5.07 15.64
CA VAL A 248 4.00 5.54 14.88
C VAL A 248 3.44 6.80 15.53
N TYR A 249 3.32 7.87 14.74
CA TYR A 249 2.87 9.19 15.22
C TYR A 249 1.58 9.68 14.55
N GLY A 250 1.16 9.10 13.42
CA GLY A 250 -0.06 9.53 12.76
C GLY A 250 -0.43 8.73 11.52
N VAL A 251 -1.59 9.07 10.95
CA VAL A 251 -2.13 8.49 9.72
C VAL A 251 -2.41 9.62 8.74
N LEU A 252 -2.04 9.46 7.48
CA LEU A 252 -2.57 10.28 6.41
C LEU A 252 -3.78 9.54 5.81
N LYS A 253 -4.98 9.99 6.17
CA LYS A 253 -6.23 9.44 5.64
C LYS A 253 -6.35 9.82 4.18
N ASN A 254 -6.57 8.83 3.33
CA ASN A 254 -6.86 9.01 1.92
C ASN A 254 -8.33 9.39 1.73
N ASN A 255 -8.58 10.56 1.14
CA ASN A 255 -9.90 11.15 0.94
C ASN A 255 -10.53 10.84 -0.43
N LEU A 256 -9.81 10.14 -1.32
CA LEU A 256 -10.28 9.83 -2.68
C LEU A 256 -11.09 8.55 -2.78
#